data_AF-W4VBW6-F1
#
_entry.id   AF-W4VBW6-F1
#
_cell.length_a   1.000
_cell.length_b   1.000
_cell.length_c   1.000
_cell.angle_alpha   90.00
_cell.angle_beta   90.00
_cell.angle_gamma   90.00
#
_symmetry.space_group_name_H-M   'P 1'
#
loop_
_entity.id
_entity.type
_entity.pdbx_description
1 polymer ?
#
loop_
_entity_poly.entity_id
_entity_poly.type
_entity_poly.pdbx_seq_one_letter_code
_entity_poly.pdbx_strand_id
1 'polypeptide(L)'
;MAGCRIVNAGVLDSISEIRRIAGEYEKAGDAFISNLNNALSQMEGETKDALDALINSKVKEFVYEQLPAALSGMADLLEANRQNFEDVDKQLADSISNG
;
A
#
# COMPACT_ATOMS: atom_id res chain seq x y z
N MET A 1 -21.25 8.42 -22.29
CA MET A 1 -21.22 7.88 -20.91
C MET A 1 -20.54 6.50 -20.76
N ALA A 2 -20.15 5.77 -21.82
CA ALA A 2 -19.46 4.47 -21.67
C ALA A 2 -17.96 4.58 -21.27
N GLY A 3 -17.31 5.69 -21.59
CA GLY A 3 -15.88 5.92 -21.28
C GLY A 3 -15.57 5.97 -19.78
N CYS A 4 -16.36 6.68 -18.97
CA CYS A 4 -16.16 6.77 -17.52
C CYS A 4 -16.28 5.41 -16.82
N ARG A 5 -17.21 4.53 -17.24
CA ARG A 5 -17.36 3.19 -16.64
C ARG A 5 -16.17 2.27 -16.92
N ILE A 6 -15.63 2.31 -18.14
CA ILE A 6 -14.49 1.45 -18.53
C ILE A 6 -13.20 1.93 -17.85
N VAL A 7 -12.98 3.25 -17.80
CA VAL A 7 -11.81 3.82 -17.10
C VAL A 7 -11.90 3.59 -15.59
N ASN A 8 -13.09 3.68 -14.98
CA ASN A 8 -13.28 3.37 -13.56
C ASN A 8 -13.00 1.90 -13.23
N ALA A 9 -13.35 0.96 -14.11
CA ALA A 9 -13.03 -0.46 -13.90
C ALA A 9 -11.51 -0.69 -13.93
N GLY A 10 -10.79 -0.14 -14.90
CA GLY A 10 -9.33 -0.26 -14.96
C GLY A 10 -8.60 0.39 -13.77
N VAL A 11 -9.14 1.49 -13.23
CA VAL A 11 -8.63 2.13 -12.02
C VAL A 11 -8.90 1.27 -10.78
N LEU A 12 -10.08 0.64 -10.66
CA LEU A 12 -10.40 -0.29 -9.57
C LEU A 12 -9.50 -1.53 -9.57
N ASP A 13 -9.23 -2.09 -10.76
CA ASP A 13 -8.30 -3.21 -10.91
C ASP A 13 -6.89 -2.82 -10.46
N SER A 14 -6.44 -1.62 -10.85
CA SER A 14 -5.13 -1.08 -10.46
C SER A 14 -5.04 -0.83 -8.95
N ILE A 15 -6.08 -0.27 -8.33
CA ILE A 15 -6.16 -0.06 -6.86
C ILE A 15 -6.10 -1.40 -6.13
N SER A 16 -6.85 -2.39 -6.61
CA SER A 16 -6.87 -3.73 -6.02
C SER A 16 -5.50 -4.40 -6.09
N GLU A 17 -4.80 -4.23 -7.22
CA GLU A 17 -3.45 -4.76 -7.41
C GLU A 17 -2.41 -4.06 -6.51
N ILE A 18 -2.51 -2.73 -6.34
CA ILE A 18 -1.64 -1.99 -5.41
C ILE A 18 -1.85 -2.47 -3.97
N ARG A 19 -3.10 -2.67 -3.54
CA ARG A 19 -3.42 -3.23 -2.21
C ARG A 19 -2.88 -4.64 -2.04
N ARG A 20 -2.97 -5.47 -3.09
CA ARG A 20 -2.39 -6.83 -3.10
C ARG A 20 -0.87 -6.77 -2.90
N ILE A 21 -0.17 -5.93 -3.66
CA ILE A 21 1.28 -5.74 -3.56
C ILE A 21 1.66 -5.23 -2.17
N ALA A 22 0.91 -4.30 -1.59
CA ALA A 22 1.14 -3.81 -0.23
C ALA A 22 1.13 -4.95 0.80
N GLY A 23 0.12 -5.83 0.73
CA GLY A 23 0.03 -7.00 1.61
C GLY A 23 1.11 -8.06 1.33
N GLU A 24 1.55 -8.23 0.10
CA GLU A 24 2.70 -9.08 -0.23
C GLU A 24 4.02 -8.52 0.33
N TYR A 25 4.19 -7.21 0.28
CA TYR A 25 5.33 -6.52 0.87
C TYR A 25 5.37 -6.66 2.38
N GLU A 26 4.24 -6.54 3.06
CA GLU A 26 4.12 -6.76 4.51
C GLU A 26 4.55 -8.19 4.89
N LYS A 27 4.05 -9.21 4.16
CA LYS A 27 4.44 -10.61 4.37
C LYS A 27 5.92 -10.86 4.12
N ALA A 28 6.47 -10.28 3.06
CA ALA A 28 7.90 -10.39 2.75
C ALA A 28 8.75 -9.71 3.83
N GLY A 29 8.30 -8.56 4.34
CA GLY A 29 8.91 -7.86 5.47
C GLY A 29 8.94 -8.68 6.73
N ASP A 30 7.83 -9.32 7.09
CA ASP A 30 7.74 -10.18 8.27
C ASP A 30 8.69 -11.39 8.18
N ALA A 31 8.73 -12.03 7.01
CA ALA A 31 9.65 -13.14 6.72
C ALA A 31 11.12 -12.69 6.79
N PHE A 32 11.43 -11.49 6.28
CA PHE A 32 12.77 -10.92 6.33
C PHE A 32 13.22 -10.64 7.77
N ILE A 33 12.38 -9.99 8.58
CA ILE A 33 12.65 -9.72 10.00
C ILE A 33 12.81 -11.03 10.76
N SER A 34 11.93 -12.01 10.53
CA SER A 34 12.02 -13.33 11.18
C SER A 34 13.30 -14.08 10.82
N ASN A 35 13.71 -14.07 9.55
CA ASN A 35 14.94 -14.71 9.11
C ASN A 35 16.18 -14.02 9.68
N LEU A 36 16.17 -12.69 9.75
CA LEU A 36 17.23 -11.91 10.38
C LEU A 36 17.34 -12.21 11.87
N ASN A 37 16.24 -12.19 12.61
CA ASN A 37 16.23 -12.52 14.04
C ASN A 37 16.73 -13.95 14.30
N ASN A 38 16.36 -14.91 13.45
CA ASN A 38 16.90 -16.27 13.52
C ASN A 38 18.41 -16.30 13.25
N ALA A 39 18.91 -15.59 12.24
CA ALA A 39 20.35 -15.51 11.96
C ALA A 39 21.12 -14.85 13.13
N LEU A 40 20.57 -13.78 13.71
CA LEU A 40 21.15 -13.09 14.86
C LEU A 40 21.14 -13.94 16.13
N SER A 41 20.16 -14.82 16.31
CA SER A 41 20.14 -15.74 17.46
C SER A 41 21.35 -16.67 17.50
N GLN A 42 21.99 -16.91 16.35
CA GLN A 42 23.22 -17.72 16.24
C GLN A 42 24.50 -16.88 16.41
N MET A 43 24.40 -15.56 16.51
CA MET A 43 25.53 -14.66 16.77
C MET A 43 25.60 -14.30 18.26
N GLU A 44 26.81 -14.24 18.82
CA GLU A 44 27.08 -13.80 20.20
C GLU A 44 27.97 -12.55 20.20
N GLY A 45 27.74 -11.64 21.16
CA GLY A 45 28.54 -10.42 21.37
C GLY A 45 27.86 -9.11 20.96
N GLU A 46 28.54 -7.98 21.18
CA GLU A 46 28.02 -6.61 20.97
C GLU A 46 27.52 -6.35 19.53
N THR A 47 28.05 -7.10 18.54
CA THR A 47 27.60 -7.03 17.15
C THR A 47 26.16 -7.50 16.98
N LYS A 48 25.72 -8.50 17.76
CA LYS A 48 24.32 -8.96 17.78
C LYS A 48 23.41 -7.84 18.26
N ASP A 49 23.73 -7.22 19.39
CA ASP A 49 22.89 -6.18 20.00
C ASP A 49 22.77 -4.94 19.10
N ALA A 50 23.88 -4.56 18.44
CA ALA A 50 23.87 -3.46 17.47
C ALA A 50 23.02 -3.77 16.23
N LEU A 51 23.08 -5.01 15.71
CA LEU A 51 22.27 -5.44 14.57
C LEU A 51 20.79 -5.60 14.95
N ASP A 52 20.51 -6.19 16.10
CA ASP A 52 19.15 -6.37 16.61
C ASP A 52 18.46 -5.01 16.84
N ALA A 53 19.19 -4.04 17.41
CA ALA A 53 18.70 -2.67 17.56
C ALA A 53 18.42 -1.99 16.20
N LEU A 54 19.31 -2.15 15.22
CA LEU A 54 19.11 -1.58 13.87
C LEU A 54 17.90 -2.21 13.17
N ILE A 55 17.75 -3.53 13.28
CA ILE A 55 16.72 -4.30 12.59
C ILE A 55 15.35 -4.06 13.21
N ASN A 56 15.23 -4.17 14.53
CA ASN A 56 13.96 -3.97 15.23
C ASN A 56 13.53 -2.49 15.29
N SER A 57 14.46 -1.54 15.15
CA SER A 57 14.11 -0.12 15.03
C SER A 57 13.82 0.26 13.59
N LYS A 58 14.84 0.47 12.77
CA LYS A 58 14.68 1.15 11.48
C LYS A 58 14.18 0.26 10.37
N VAL A 59 14.68 -0.98 10.33
CA VAL A 59 14.38 -1.90 9.24
C VAL A 59 12.95 -2.41 9.36
N LYS A 60 12.52 -2.79 10.56
CA LYS A 60 11.14 -3.20 10.82
C LYS A 60 10.15 -2.09 10.51
N GLU A 61 10.36 -0.90 11.06
CA GLU A 61 9.48 0.25 10.83
C GLU A 61 9.37 0.58 9.33
N PHE A 62 10.50 0.61 8.62
CA PHE A 62 10.49 0.93 7.20
C PHE A 62 9.82 -0.14 6.33
N VAL A 63 10.20 -1.40 6.50
CA VAL A 63 9.78 -2.50 5.62
C VAL A 63 8.38 -3.01 5.95
N TYR A 64 8.01 -3.04 7.24
CA TYR A 64 6.74 -3.59 7.69
C TYR A 64 5.64 -2.53 7.80
N GLU A 65 5.97 -1.30 8.19
CA GLU A 65 4.96 -0.26 8.44
C GLU A 65 4.93 0.79 7.34
N GLN A 66 6.05 1.49 7.09
CA GLN A 66 6.03 2.69 6.24
C GLN A 66 5.78 2.36 4.75
N LEU A 67 6.43 1.34 4.20
CA LEU A 67 6.29 0.97 2.79
C LEU A 67 4.88 0.43 2.45
N PRO A 68 4.34 -0.55 3.21
CA PRO A 68 2.98 -1.03 3.00
C PRO A 68 1.91 0.04 3.24
N ALA A 69 2.11 0.92 4.24
CA ALA A 69 1.21 2.03 4.51
C ALA A 69 1.25 3.08 3.37
N ALA A 70 2.41 3.38 2.81
CA ALA A 70 2.52 4.29 1.67
C ALA A 70 1.81 3.74 0.43
N LEU A 71 1.98 2.44 0.14
CA LEU A 71 1.29 1.77 -0.96
C LEU A 71 -0.24 1.76 -0.75
N SER A 72 -0.69 1.48 0.47
CA SER A 72 -2.12 1.53 0.81
C SER A 72 -2.68 2.94 0.71
N GLY A 73 -1.96 3.95 1.22
CA GLY A 73 -2.37 5.35 1.12
C GLY A 73 -2.44 5.85 -0.33
N MET A 74 -1.53 5.40 -1.21
CA MET A 74 -1.63 5.67 -2.64
C MET A 74 -2.90 5.05 -3.26
N ALA A 75 -3.24 3.81 -2.87
CA ALA A 75 -4.46 3.16 -3.32
C ALA A 75 -5.71 3.94 -2.87
N ASP A 76 -5.73 4.42 -1.62
CA ASP A 76 -6.84 5.20 -1.07
C ASP A 76 -6.99 6.56 -1.78
N LEU A 77 -5.89 7.25 -2.09
CA LEU A 77 -5.92 8.49 -2.86
C LEU A 77 -6.43 8.28 -4.29
N LEU A 78 -6.06 7.18 -4.92
CA LEU A 78 -6.57 6.82 -6.25
C LEU A 78 -8.06 6.47 -6.21
N GLU A 79 -8.51 5.78 -5.16
CA GLU A 79 -9.92 5.46 -4.95
C GLU A 79 -10.76 6.72 -4.71
N ALA A 80 -10.27 7.64 -3.87
CA ALA A 80 -10.92 8.92 -3.61
C ALA A 80 -10.99 9.79 -4.89
N ASN A 81 -9.92 9.85 -5.67
CA ASN A 81 -9.94 10.55 -6.96
C ASN A 81 -10.95 9.95 -7.94
N ARG A 82 -11.00 8.62 -8.04
CA ARG A 82 -11.99 7.91 -8.88
C ARG A 82 -13.42 8.26 -8.47
N GLN A 83 -13.71 8.25 -7.17
CA GLN A 83 -15.04 8.59 -6.65
C GLN A 83 -15.42 10.03 -6.98
N ASN A 84 -14.51 10.98 -6.76
CA ASN A 84 -14.72 12.39 -7.12
C ASN A 84 -15.03 12.57 -8.61
N PHE A 85 -14.33 11.84 -9.50
CA PHE A 85 -14.63 11.89 -10.94
C PHE A 85 -16.03 11.36 -11.28
N GLU A 86 -16.45 10.27 -10.62
CA GLU A 86 -17.78 9.71 -10.83
C GLU A 86 -18.90 10.64 -10.33
N ASP A 87 -18.68 11.29 -9.19
CA ASP A 87 -19.65 12.21 -8.59
C ASP A 87 -19.79 13.49 -9.43
N VAL A 88 -18.68 14.04 -9.94
CA VAL A 88 -18.70 15.18 -10.86
C VAL A 88 -19.37 14.83 -12.19
N ASP A 89 -19.12 13.64 -12.76
CA ASP A 89 -19.77 13.19 -14.00
C ASP A 89 -21.29 13.06 -13.82
N LYS A 90 -21.74 12.50 -12.68
CA LYS A 90 -23.17 12.43 -12.32
C LYS A 90 -23.78 13.83 -12.17
N GLN A 91 -23.11 14.75 -11.46
CA GLN A 91 -23.60 16.12 -11.31
C GLN A 91 -23.74 16.84 -12.67
N LEU A 92 -22.77 16.64 -13.57
CA LEU A 92 -22.81 17.22 -14.91
C LEU A 92 -23.97 16.64 -15.72
N ALA A 93 -24.15 15.32 -15.66
CA ALA A 93 -25.26 14.63 -16.33
C ALA A 93 -26.61 15.11 -15.82
N ASP A 94 -26.79 15.17 -14.50
CA ASP A 94 -28.03 15.66 -13.86
C ASP A 94 -28.34 17.11 -14.24
N SER A 95 -27.31 17.96 -14.30
CA SER A 95 -27.45 19.37 -14.69
C SER A 95 -27.84 19.55 -16.16
N ILE A 96 -27.40 18.65 -17.04
CA ILE A 96 -27.77 18.66 -18.47
C ILE A 96 -29.16 18.05 -18.69
N SER A 97 -29.53 17.00 -17.94
CA SER A 97 -30.84 16.35 -18.09
C SER A 97 -32.00 17.13 -17.46
N ASN A 98 -31.71 17.96 -16.45
CA ASN A 98 -32.70 18.82 -15.79
C ASN A 98 -32.67 20.28 -16.29
N GLY A 99 -31.84 20.58 -17.30
CA GLY A 99 -31.71 21.89 -17.94
C GLY A 99 -32.52 22.03 -19.22
#